data_AF-A0AAD9G1R9-F1
#
_entry.id   AF-A0AAD9G1R9-F1
#
_cell.length_a   1.000
_cell.length_b   1.000
_cell.length_c   1.000
_cell.angle_alpha   90.00
_cell.angle_beta   90.00
_cell.angle_gamma   90.00
#
_symmetry.space_group_name_H-M   'P 1'
#
loop_
_entity.id
_entity.type
_entity.pdbx_description
1 polymer ?
#
loop_
_entity_poly.entity_id
_entity_poly.type
_entity_poly.pdbx_seq_one_letter_code
_entity_poly.pdbx_strand_id
1 'polypeptide(L)'
;MQHEEQEEQQEQHQLDMVDDFRADDEYDQAGGKRRLFRFKPAFDVVLAREVIRNFPWAAGYGRTRSAWMAVANRVQNTLESMKGVAFTKGSSLDHAIVKRRVDMLLEAYRKNEMSGLRGSGTPEEFDMRNKLLAILARVV
;
A
#
# COMPACT_ATOMS: atom_id res chain seq x y z
N MET A 1 -8.65 -48.69 -3.12
CA MET A 1 -10.01 -48.39 -3.63
C MET A 1 -10.73 -47.35 -2.77
N GLN A 2 -11.30 -47.60 -1.58
CA GLN A 2 -12.01 -46.53 -0.83
C GLN A 2 -11.12 -45.45 -0.17
N HIS A 3 -9.82 -45.73 0.07
CA HIS A 3 -8.91 -44.75 0.66
C HIS A 3 -8.33 -43.77 -0.37
N GLU A 4 -8.12 -44.21 -1.61
CA GLU A 4 -7.58 -43.37 -2.69
C GLU A 4 -8.59 -42.29 -3.14
N GLU A 5 -9.88 -42.63 -3.18
CA GLU A 5 -10.94 -41.66 -3.52
C GLU A 5 -11.10 -40.53 -2.48
N GLN A 6 -10.66 -40.74 -1.24
CA GLN A 6 -10.71 -39.73 -0.18
C GLN A 6 -9.53 -38.75 -0.23
N GLU A 7 -8.35 -39.22 -0.63
CA GLU A 7 -7.17 -38.37 -0.82
C GLU A 7 -7.31 -37.50 -2.07
N GLU A 8 -7.83 -38.05 -3.19
CA GLU A 8 -8.11 -37.28 -4.40
C GLU A 8 -9.15 -36.17 -4.18
N GLN A 9 -10.17 -36.42 -3.36
CA GLN A 9 -11.16 -35.41 -2.99
C GLN A 9 -10.57 -34.32 -2.10
N GLN A 10 -9.65 -34.63 -1.20
CA GLN A 10 -8.97 -33.63 -0.37
C GLN A 10 -7.98 -32.78 -1.18
N GLU A 11 -7.26 -33.38 -2.14
CA GLU A 11 -6.37 -32.65 -3.03
C GLU A 11 -7.15 -31.74 -3.99
N GLN A 12 -8.29 -32.18 -4.53
CA GLN A 12 -9.17 -31.31 -5.33
C GLN A 12 -9.75 -30.16 -4.50
N HIS A 13 -10.20 -30.42 -3.27
CA HIS A 13 -10.68 -29.34 -2.39
C HIS A 13 -9.57 -28.34 -2.01
N GLN A 14 -8.33 -28.82 -1.87
CA GLN A 14 -7.18 -27.98 -1.55
C GLN A 14 -6.73 -27.15 -2.78
N LEU A 15 -6.87 -27.69 -4.00
CA LEU A 15 -6.62 -26.98 -5.27
C LEU A 15 -7.67 -25.90 -5.54
N ASP A 16 -8.96 -26.17 -5.31
CA ASP A 16 -10.03 -25.17 -5.43
C ASP A 16 -9.85 -24.01 -4.43
N MET A 17 -9.35 -24.31 -3.23
CA MET A 17 -9.08 -23.29 -2.20
C MET A 17 -7.87 -22.39 -2.52
N VAL A 18 -6.92 -22.82 -3.37
CA VAL A 18 -5.79 -21.96 -3.79
C VAL A 18 -6.09 -21.18 -5.07
N ASP A 19 -7.08 -21.59 -5.86
CA ASP A 19 -7.55 -20.84 -7.03
C ASP A 19 -8.46 -19.66 -6.62
N ASP A 20 -9.28 -19.82 -5.56
CA ASP A 20 -10.10 -18.73 -4.98
C ASP A 20 -9.25 -17.56 -4.43
N PHE A 21 -8.00 -17.83 -4.01
CA PHE A 21 -7.07 -16.77 -3.61
C PHE A 21 -6.36 -16.06 -4.78
N ARG A 22 -6.42 -16.62 -5.99
CA ARG A 22 -5.82 -16.04 -7.21
C ARG A 22 -6.82 -15.26 -8.06
N ALA A 23 -8.10 -15.34 -7.76
CA ALA A 23 -9.18 -14.66 -8.48
C ALA A 23 -9.56 -13.27 -7.95
N ASP A 24 -8.62 -12.48 -7.37
CA ASP A 24 -8.90 -11.09 -6.92
C ASP A 24 -8.42 -10.03 -7.94
N ASP A 25 -8.20 -10.42 -9.20
CA ASP A 25 -7.96 -9.52 -10.33
C ASP A 25 -9.06 -9.73 -11.39
N GLU A 26 -9.85 -8.68 -11.61
CA GLU A 26 -11.03 -8.57 -12.50
C GLU A 26 -12.32 -9.21 -11.98
N TYR A 27 -13.15 -8.44 -11.28
CA TYR A 27 -14.50 -8.03 -11.71
C TYR A 27 -14.97 -6.89 -10.80
N ASP A 28 -14.85 -5.67 -11.32
CA ASP A 28 -15.45 -4.47 -10.72
C ASP A 28 -16.95 -4.48 -11.04
N GLN A 29 -17.74 -5.24 -10.26
CA GLN A 29 -19.19 -5.22 -10.36
C GLN A 29 -19.86 -5.40 -8.99
N ALA A 30 -20.27 -4.26 -8.42
CA ALA A 30 -21.38 -4.07 -7.50
C ALA A 30 -21.65 -5.16 -6.43
N GLY A 31 -21.20 -4.95 -5.18
CA GLY A 31 -21.85 -5.62 -4.03
C GLY A 31 -21.00 -5.94 -2.78
N GLY A 32 -19.68 -5.76 -2.80
CA GLY A 32 -18.82 -6.10 -1.66
C GLY A 32 -18.73 -4.98 -0.61
N LYS A 33 -18.78 -5.34 0.69
CA LYS A 33 -18.53 -4.46 1.84
C LYS A 33 -17.40 -3.47 1.53
N ARG A 34 -17.65 -2.16 1.70
CA ARG A 34 -16.69 -1.06 1.46
C ARG A 34 -15.33 -1.41 2.08
N ARG A 35 -14.36 -1.84 1.26
CA ARG A 35 -13.01 -2.22 1.70
C ARG A 35 -12.33 -0.96 2.26
N LEU A 36 -11.77 -1.06 3.46
CA LEU A 36 -10.97 0.02 4.05
C LEU A 36 -9.80 0.36 3.13
N PHE A 37 -9.41 1.63 3.09
CA PHE A 37 -8.23 2.08 2.35
C PHE A 37 -6.99 1.28 2.78
N ARG A 38 -6.29 0.70 1.79
CA ARG A 38 -5.04 -0.05 2.00
C ARG A 38 -3.97 0.48 1.05
N PHE A 39 -2.76 0.68 1.58
CA PHE A 39 -1.62 1.06 0.76
C PHE A 39 -1.25 -0.04 -0.22
N LYS A 40 -1.28 0.32 -1.51
CA LYS A 40 -0.72 -0.44 -2.63
C LYS A 40 0.64 0.17 -3.04
N PRO A 41 1.48 -0.56 -3.77
CA PRO A 41 2.75 -0.05 -4.30
C PRO A 41 2.59 1.28 -5.07
N ALA A 42 1.57 1.40 -5.92
CA ALA A 42 1.20 2.64 -6.59
C ALA A 42 0.99 3.83 -5.62
N PHE A 43 0.35 3.55 -4.48
CA PHE A 43 0.08 4.56 -3.45
C PHE A 43 1.34 4.90 -2.64
N ASP A 44 2.25 3.93 -2.46
CA ASP A 44 3.56 4.17 -1.83
C ASP A 44 4.42 5.12 -2.68
N VAL A 45 4.33 5.05 -4.01
CA VAL A 45 4.99 6.00 -4.92
C VAL A 45 4.47 7.42 -4.69
N VAL A 46 3.14 7.59 -4.65
CA VAL A 46 2.50 8.89 -4.38
C VAL A 46 2.91 9.41 -2.99
N LEU A 47 2.84 8.54 -1.98
CA LEU A 47 3.23 8.84 -0.61
C LEU A 47 4.68 9.35 -0.54
N ALA A 48 5.63 8.58 -1.07
CA ALA A 48 7.05 8.94 -1.04
C ALA A 48 7.31 10.27 -1.77
N ARG A 49 6.64 10.50 -2.91
CA ARG A 49 6.76 11.75 -3.65
C ARG A 49 6.26 12.97 -2.86
N GLU A 50 5.10 12.87 -2.22
CA GLU A 50 4.57 13.97 -1.41
C GLU A 50 5.40 14.21 -0.14
N VAL A 51 5.96 13.15 0.44
CA VAL A 51 6.87 13.24 1.59
C VAL A 51 8.17 13.96 1.20
N ILE A 52 8.77 13.62 0.06
CA ILE A 52 9.96 14.34 -0.45
C ILE A 52 9.63 15.82 -0.70
N ARG A 53 8.48 16.10 -1.31
CA ARG A 53 8.07 17.48 -1.64
C ARG A 53 7.84 18.35 -0.41
N ASN A 54 7.18 17.83 0.64
CA ASN A 54 6.84 18.61 1.83
C ASN A 54 7.90 18.50 2.94
N PHE A 55 8.79 17.51 2.84
CA PHE A 55 9.89 17.20 3.74
C PHE A 55 9.58 17.46 5.23
N PRO A 56 8.68 16.65 5.84
CA PRO A 56 8.12 16.94 7.17
C PRO A 56 9.15 16.95 8.30
N TRP A 57 10.34 16.36 8.12
CA TRP A 57 11.43 16.39 9.09
C TRP A 57 12.10 17.76 9.22
N ALA A 58 12.03 18.63 8.20
CA ALA A 58 12.54 20.01 8.31
C ALA A 58 11.54 20.97 8.98
N ALA A 59 10.38 20.48 9.41
CA ALA A 59 9.43 21.31 10.13
C ALA A 59 10.05 21.77 11.46
N GLY A 60 10.04 23.10 11.69
CA GLY A 60 10.49 23.68 12.96
C GLY A 60 9.77 23.09 14.17
N TYR A 61 10.37 23.26 15.36
CA TYR A 61 9.87 22.70 16.62
C TYR A 61 8.36 22.88 16.80
N GLY A 62 7.65 21.81 17.15
CA GLY A 62 6.20 21.78 17.33
C GLY A 62 5.36 21.74 16.04
N ARG A 63 5.95 21.89 14.85
CA ARG A 63 5.22 21.90 13.56
C ARG A 63 5.23 20.59 12.79
N THR A 64 5.98 19.58 13.25
CA THR A 64 6.10 18.28 12.59
C THR A 64 4.73 17.63 12.36
N ARG A 65 3.82 17.69 13.34
CA ARG A 65 2.46 17.15 13.19
C ARG A 65 1.72 17.80 12.02
N SER A 66 1.70 19.13 11.97
CA SER A 66 1.06 19.89 10.89
C SER A 66 1.67 19.59 9.52
N ALA A 67 3.00 19.39 9.45
CA ALA A 67 3.67 18.99 8.22
C ALA A 67 3.21 17.59 7.73
N TRP A 68 3.09 16.62 8.64
CA TRP A 68 2.52 15.31 8.31
C TRP A 68 1.04 15.36 7.92
N MET A 69 0.25 16.25 8.54
CA MET A 69 -1.14 16.48 8.11
C MET A 69 -1.21 17.04 6.69
N ALA A 70 -0.31 17.95 6.32
CA ALA A 70 -0.23 18.48 4.95
C ALA A 70 0.15 17.37 3.94
N VAL A 71 1.09 16.49 4.29
CA VAL A 71 1.40 15.31 3.47
C VAL A 71 0.17 14.44 3.28
N ALA A 72 -0.53 14.10 4.36
CA ALA A 72 -1.69 13.22 4.29
C ALA A 72 -2.81 13.78 3.40
N ASN A 73 -3.11 15.07 3.53
CA ASN A 73 -4.08 15.77 2.69
C ASN A 73 -3.67 15.74 1.20
N ARG A 74 -2.39 15.99 0.90
CA ARG A 74 -1.89 15.96 -0.50
C ARG A 74 -1.92 14.56 -1.10
N VAL A 75 -1.55 13.55 -0.31
CA VAL A 75 -1.64 12.16 -0.72
C VAL A 75 -3.08 11.80 -1.01
N GLN A 76 -4.01 12.09 -0.10
CA GLN A 76 -5.43 11.86 -0.32
C GLN A 76 -5.94 12.54 -1.60
N ASN A 77 -5.71 13.84 -1.78
CA ASN A 77 -6.15 14.56 -2.97
C ASN A 77 -5.57 13.98 -4.26
N THR A 78 -4.31 13.54 -4.23
CA THR A 78 -3.68 12.91 -5.40
C THR A 78 -4.29 11.54 -5.68
N LEU A 79 -4.55 10.75 -4.64
CA LEU A 79 -5.16 9.43 -4.77
C LEU A 79 -6.62 9.51 -5.23
N GLU A 80 -7.40 10.48 -4.74
CA GLU A 80 -8.78 10.73 -5.21
C GLU A 80 -8.84 11.08 -6.71
N SER A 81 -7.76 11.60 -7.29
CA SER A 81 -7.66 11.84 -8.74
C SER A 81 -7.37 10.57 -9.55
N MET A 82 -6.95 9.47 -8.89
CA MET A 82 -6.76 8.17 -9.53
C MET A 82 -8.08 7.41 -9.61
N LYS A 83 -8.36 6.80 -10.76
CA LYS A 83 -9.56 5.97 -10.94
C LYS A 83 -9.59 4.83 -9.91
N GLY A 84 -10.76 4.61 -9.30
CA GLY A 84 -10.99 3.50 -8.38
C GLY A 84 -10.57 3.74 -6.92
N VAL A 85 -10.10 4.94 -6.57
CA VAL A 85 -9.82 5.30 -5.17
C VAL A 85 -10.81 6.36 -4.69
N ALA A 86 -11.66 5.98 -3.74
CA ALA A 86 -12.59 6.91 -3.10
C ALA A 86 -12.43 6.85 -1.59
N PHE A 87 -12.14 7.99 -0.97
CA PHE A 87 -12.26 8.15 0.47
C PHE A 87 -13.72 8.47 0.79
N THR A 88 -14.28 7.85 1.83
CA THR A 88 -15.65 8.17 2.24
C THR A 88 -15.71 9.62 2.72
N LYS A 89 -16.79 10.34 2.41
CA LYS A 89 -17.02 11.69 2.97
C LYS A 89 -16.89 11.64 4.49
N GLY A 90 -15.93 12.39 5.04
CA GLY A 90 -15.62 12.42 6.47
C GLY A 90 -14.50 11.47 6.93
N SER A 91 -13.95 10.63 6.06
CA SER A 91 -12.78 9.80 6.35
C SER A 91 -11.55 10.37 5.65
N SER A 92 -10.86 11.29 6.32
CA SER A 92 -9.57 11.77 5.86
C SER A 92 -8.47 10.72 6.11
N LEU A 93 -7.47 10.70 5.25
CA LEU A 93 -6.26 9.92 5.47
C LEU A 93 -5.52 10.51 6.68
N ASP A 94 -5.33 9.69 7.72
CA ASP A 94 -4.72 10.16 8.96
C ASP A 94 -3.19 10.31 8.81
N HIS A 95 -2.66 11.45 9.23
CA HIS A 95 -1.23 11.75 9.30
C HIS A 95 -0.37 10.70 10.02
N ALA A 96 -0.89 10.06 11.06
CA ALA A 96 -0.22 9.00 11.79
C ALA A 96 -0.10 7.71 10.96
N ILE A 97 -1.13 7.39 10.16
CA ILE A 97 -1.10 6.23 9.25
C ILE A 97 -0.08 6.46 8.14
N VAL A 98 -0.09 7.66 7.55
CA VAL A 98 0.88 8.09 6.52
C VAL A 98 2.30 8.02 7.03
N LYS A 99 2.56 8.60 8.21
CA LYS A 99 3.89 8.55 8.83
C LYS A 99 4.32 7.10 9.09
N ARG A 100 3.46 6.29 9.71
CA ARG A 100 3.76 4.88 10.00
C ARG A 100 4.10 4.10 8.73
N ARG A 101 3.38 4.36 7.62
CA ARG A 101 3.66 3.69 6.34
C ARG A 101 5.04 4.09 5.80
N VAL A 102 5.42 5.36 5.89
CA VAL A 102 6.76 5.82 5.51
C VAL A 102 7.84 5.17 6.38
N ASP A 103 7.66 5.13 7.69
CA ASP A 103 8.61 4.50 8.62
C ASP A 103 8.80 3.01 8.27
N MET A 104 7.71 2.28 8.01
CA MET A 104 7.75 0.88 7.56
C MET A 104 8.50 0.70 6.24
N LEU A 105 8.26 1.58 5.26
CA LEU A 105 8.91 1.51 3.96
C LEU A 105 10.42 1.77 4.06
N LEU A 106 10.82 2.78 4.84
CA LEU A 106 12.23 3.11 5.06
C LEU A 106 12.95 1.99 5.80
N GLU A 107 12.31 1.39 6.80
CA GLU A 107 12.86 0.27 7.55
C GLU A 107 13.08 -0.96 6.65
N ALA A 108 12.05 -1.36 5.89
CA ALA A 108 12.15 -2.46 4.94
C ALA A 108 13.20 -2.18 3.85
N TYR A 109 13.32 -0.93 3.40
CA TYR A 109 14.33 -0.53 2.43
C TYR A 109 15.75 -0.66 2.99
N ARG A 110 15.99 -0.16 4.21
CA ARG A 110 17.30 -0.25 4.88
C ARG A 110 17.73 -1.70 5.15
N LYS A 111 16.76 -2.58 5.40
CA LYS A 111 16.98 -4.03 5.61
C LYS A 111 17.03 -4.86 4.33
N ASN A 112 16.80 -4.27 3.16
CA ASN A 112 16.63 -4.98 1.88
C ASN A 112 15.46 -6.00 1.87
N GLU A 113 14.41 -5.76 2.65
CA GLU A 113 13.23 -6.62 2.82
C GLU A 113 12.03 -6.15 1.97
N MET A 114 12.27 -5.38 0.90
CA MET A 114 11.21 -4.79 0.07
C MET A 114 10.38 -5.81 -0.72
N SER A 115 10.85 -7.06 -0.84
CA SER A 115 10.13 -8.17 -1.48
C SER A 115 8.79 -8.46 -0.80
N GLY A 116 8.75 -8.42 0.54
CA GLY A 116 7.52 -8.65 1.32
C GLY A 116 6.45 -7.56 1.16
N LEU A 117 6.82 -6.41 0.56
CA LEU A 117 5.93 -5.27 0.33
C LEU A 117 5.55 -5.11 -1.16
N ARG A 118 5.85 -6.09 -2.03
CA ARG A 118 5.56 -5.97 -3.46
C ARG A 118 4.06 -6.06 -3.79
N GLY A 119 3.25 -6.88 -3.13
CA GLY A 119 1.78 -6.90 -3.35
C GLY A 119 1.34 -6.91 -4.84
N SER A 120 0.12 -6.46 -5.14
CA SER A 120 -0.35 -6.27 -6.53
C SER A 120 0.12 -4.93 -7.10
N GLY A 121 1.37 -4.89 -7.56
CA GLY A 121 1.94 -3.72 -8.25
C GLY A 121 2.79 -4.12 -9.45
N THR A 122 3.14 -3.15 -10.28
CA THR A 122 3.97 -3.39 -11.45
C THR A 122 5.46 -3.26 -11.14
N PRO A 123 6.35 -3.88 -11.93
CA PRO A 123 7.81 -3.68 -11.79
C PRO A 123 8.21 -2.20 -11.77
N GLU A 124 7.57 -1.38 -12.61
CA GLU A 124 7.84 0.05 -12.71
C GLU A 124 7.48 0.80 -11.42
N GLU A 125 6.37 0.42 -10.76
CA GLU A 125 5.96 0.98 -9.48
C GLU A 125 6.95 0.61 -8.37
N PHE A 126 7.42 -0.65 -8.35
CA PHE A 126 8.43 -1.09 -7.38
C PHE A 126 9.74 -0.32 -7.54
N ASP A 127 10.19 -0.16 -8.78
CA ASP A 127 11.42 0.55 -9.10
C ASP A 127 11.31 2.03 -8.76
N MET A 128 10.19 2.67 -9.10
CA MET A 128 9.97 4.08 -8.77
C MET A 128 9.89 4.29 -7.26
N ARG A 129 9.17 3.42 -6.53
CA ARG A 129 9.14 3.44 -5.07
C ARG A 129 10.54 3.32 -4.48
N ASN A 130 11.33 2.35 -4.94
CA ASN A 130 12.69 2.13 -4.43
C ASN A 130 13.61 3.32 -4.72
N LYS A 131 13.49 3.95 -5.90
CA LYS A 131 14.24 5.18 -6.23
C LYS A 131 13.89 6.33 -5.29
N LEU A 132 12.61 6.52 -4.99
CA LEU A 132 12.16 7.57 -4.05
C LEU A 132 12.60 7.27 -2.60
N LEU A 133 12.51 6.02 -2.17
CA LEU A 133 12.99 5.60 -0.84
C LEU A 133 14.51 5.78 -0.71
N ALA A 134 15.28 5.54 -1.77
CA ALA A 134 16.72 5.81 -1.78
C ALA A 134 17.04 7.30 -1.56
N ILE A 135 16.20 8.21 -2.06
CA ILE A 135 16.36 9.65 -1.80
C ILE A 135 16.05 9.94 -0.33
N LEU A 136 14.90 9.47 0.16
CA LEU A 136 14.48 9.69 1.55
C LEU A 136 15.48 9.14 2.55
N ALA A 137 15.98 7.92 2.35
CA ALA A 137 16.93 7.26 3.25
C ALA A 137 18.28 8.00 3.39
N ARG A 138 18.61 8.93 2.49
CA ARG A 138 19.81 9.76 2.59
C ARG A 138 19.61 11.04 3.42
N VAL A 139 18.37 11.46 3.59
CA VAL A 139 18.02 12.75 4.23
C VAL A 139 17.33 12.57 5.58
N VAL A 140 17.06 11.32 6.00
CA VAL A 140 16.39 10.98 7.26
C VAL A 140 17.05 9.85 8.04
#